data_AF-A0A497Q0E9-F1
#
_entry.id   AF-A0A497Q0E9-F1
#
_cell.length_a   1.000
_cell.length_b   1.000
_cell.length_c   1.000
_cell.angle_alpha   90.00
_cell.angle_beta   90.00
_cell.angle_gamma   90.00
#
_symmetry.space_group_name_H-M   'P 1'
#
loop_
_entity.id
_entity.type
_entity.pdbx_description
1 polymer ?
#
loop_
_entity_poly.entity_id
_entity_poly.type
_entity_poly.pdbx_seq_one_letter_code
_entity_poly.pdbx_strand_id
1 'polypeptide(L)'
;MKESRDNVGVVGRLERTERALTQIMDTLADIDSHLQRVEASMRTKEVSSSLQFMQGPLNCVVYVMSGALHGDPINGVLSGLRGTGLKLPSFIVGSDRFETPTTCDSVVHMIRSARPAPHSVVGLRWSLLPIPMREGDTVVIGTRYVECSSETLDRLGERLREAEFSVVEDNGEYGGGPIAYALTRTQTKKQWRVVIEVTVGKKLVNNRQRMIELIKILGDL
;
A
#
# COMPACT_ATOMS: atom_id res chain seq x y z
N MET A 1 2.73 -49.70 -31.33
CA MET A 1 2.36 -49.26 -29.97
C MET A 1 3.60 -48.97 -29.08
N LYS A 2 4.55 -48.14 -29.54
CA LYS A 2 5.75 -47.75 -28.75
C LYS A 2 5.80 -46.25 -28.42
N GLU A 3 5.13 -45.40 -29.19
CA GLU A 3 5.15 -43.93 -29.02
C GLU A 3 4.38 -43.39 -27.80
N SER A 4 3.47 -44.18 -27.22
CA SER A 4 2.62 -43.74 -26.09
C SER A 4 3.35 -43.76 -24.74
N ARG A 5 4.42 -44.54 -24.58
CA ARG A 5 5.18 -44.62 -23.32
C ARG A 5 6.24 -43.54 -23.15
N ASP A 6 6.81 -43.04 -24.24
CA ASP A 6 7.84 -41.98 -24.19
C ASP A 6 7.22 -40.60 -23.89
N ASN A 7 5.99 -40.33 -24.35
CA ASN A 7 5.29 -39.07 -24.05
C ASN A 7 4.94 -38.91 -22.56
N VAL A 8 4.61 -39.99 -21.85
CA VAL A 8 4.33 -39.95 -20.40
C VAL A 8 5.60 -39.58 -19.61
N GLY A 9 6.76 -40.01 -20.08
CA GLY A 9 8.06 -39.66 -19.48
C GLY A 9 8.45 -38.19 -19.70
N VAL A 10 8.14 -37.63 -20.87
CA VAL A 10 8.43 -36.22 -21.20
C VAL A 10 7.52 -35.27 -20.44
N VAL A 11 6.22 -35.55 -20.38
CA VAL A 11 5.24 -34.75 -19.62
C VAL A 11 5.58 -34.74 -18.12
N GLY A 12 5.88 -35.91 -17.54
CA GLY A 12 6.28 -35.98 -16.13
C GLY A 12 7.62 -35.29 -15.82
N ARG A 13 8.51 -35.13 -16.81
CA ARG A 13 9.73 -34.32 -16.66
C ARG A 13 9.44 -32.82 -16.73
N LEU A 14 8.56 -32.40 -17.64
CA LEU A 14 8.11 -31.00 -17.75
C LEU A 14 7.42 -30.52 -16.46
N GLU A 15 6.51 -31.30 -15.89
CA GLU A 15 5.82 -30.95 -14.63
C GLU A 15 6.78 -30.84 -13.43
N ARG A 16 7.85 -31.64 -13.41
CA ARG A 16 8.89 -31.54 -12.37
C ARG A 16 9.76 -30.31 -12.57
N THR A 17 10.08 -29.99 -13.82
CA THR A 17 10.82 -28.77 -14.17
C THR A 17 10.02 -27.53 -13.85
N GLU A 18 8.71 -27.52 -14.14
CA GLU A 18 7.80 -26.42 -13.79
C GLU A 18 7.73 -26.22 -12.27
N ARG A 19 7.53 -27.29 -11.49
CA ARG A 19 7.55 -27.20 -10.02
C ARG A 19 8.88 -26.68 -9.47
N ALA A 20 10.00 -27.15 -10.01
CA ALA A 20 11.32 -26.67 -9.62
C ALA A 20 11.51 -25.19 -9.97
N LEU A 21 11.03 -24.74 -11.13
CA LEU A 21 11.06 -23.33 -11.54
C LEU A 21 10.20 -22.46 -10.62
N THR A 22 9.00 -22.89 -10.27
CA THR A 22 8.14 -22.17 -9.32
C THR A 22 8.81 -22.03 -7.96
N GLN A 23 9.40 -23.10 -7.43
CA GLN A 23 10.14 -23.06 -6.17
C GLN A 23 11.34 -22.11 -6.22
N ILE A 24 12.08 -22.08 -7.33
CA ILE A 24 13.18 -21.14 -7.53
C ILE A 24 12.66 -19.70 -7.58
N MET A 25 11.55 -19.46 -8.27
CA MET A 25 10.94 -18.12 -8.35
C MET A 25 10.43 -17.62 -7.00
N ASP A 26 9.82 -18.49 -6.20
CA ASP A 26 9.38 -18.16 -4.84
C ASP A 26 10.59 -17.87 -3.94
N THR A 27 11.64 -18.69 -4.02
CA THR A 27 12.89 -18.46 -3.29
C THR A 27 13.56 -17.14 -3.70
N LEU A 28 13.54 -16.79 -4.98
CA LEU A 28 14.07 -15.50 -5.46
C LEU A 28 13.24 -14.32 -4.96
N ALA A 29 11.91 -14.46 -4.88
CA ALA A 29 11.04 -13.44 -4.30
C ALA A 29 11.31 -13.26 -2.80
N ASP A 30 11.55 -14.36 -2.08
CA ASP A 30 11.92 -14.31 -0.66
C ASP A 30 13.29 -13.66 -0.47
N ILE A 31 14.29 -14.02 -1.28
CA ILE A 31 15.63 -13.40 -1.26
C ILE A 31 15.53 -11.90 -1.57
N ASP A 32 14.76 -11.50 -2.58
CA ASP A 32 14.54 -10.08 -2.90
C ASP A 32 13.91 -9.34 -1.71
N SER A 33 12.92 -9.94 -1.05
CA SER A 33 12.30 -9.37 0.14
C SER A 33 13.30 -9.21 1.30
N HIS A 34 14.20 -10.18 1.49
CA HIS A 34 15.24 -10.12 2.51
C HIS A 34 16.32 -9.10 2.17
N LEU A 35 16.73 -9.01 0.90
CA LEU A 35 17.68 -8.00 0.44
C LEU A 35 17.12 -6.60 0.58
N GLN A 36 15.83 -6.38 0.30
CA GLN A 36 15.18 -5.10 0.57
C GLN A 36 15.21 -4.73 2.05
N ARG A 37 15.07 -5.71 2.96
CA ARG A 37 15.22 -5.49 4.42
C ARG A 37 16.66 -5.21 4.85
N VAL A 38 17.66 -5.79 4.17
CA VAL A 38 19.08 -5.52 4.45
C VAL A 38 19.51 -4.18 3.87
N GLU A 39 19.08 -3.86 2.65
CA GLU A 39 19.27 -2.53 2.07
C GLU A 39 18.64 -1.44 2.94
N ALA A 40 17.48 -1.74 3.56
CA ALA A 40 16.84 -0.88 4.55
C ALA A 40 17.71 -0.60 5.78
N SER A 41 18.39 -1.62 6.32
CA SER A 41 19.25 -1.43 7.49
C SER A 41 20.53 -0.65 7.14
N MET A 42 21.02 -0.80 5.90
CA MET A 42 22.22 -0.13 5.40
C MET A 42 22.02 1.33 4.98
N ARG A 43 20.82 1.74 4.57
CA ARG A 43 20.51 3.11 4.09
C ARG A 43 20.17 4.12 5.18
N THR A 44 20.41 3.82 6.45
CA THR A 44 20.26 4.75 7.59
C THR A 44 21.18 5.98 7.56
N LYS A 45 21.96 6.17 6.48
CA LYS A 45 22.75 7.38 6.22
C LYS A 45 22.15 8.18 5.06
N GLU A 46 21.36 9.18 5.43
CA GLU A 46 21.05 10.41 4.68
C GLU A 46 20.63 10.27 3.21
N VAL A 47 19.36 9.90 2.99
CA VAL A 47 18.64 10.33 1.80
C VAL A 47 17.77 11.51 2.23
N SER A 48 17.97 12.67 1.60
CA SER A 48 17.06 13.82 1.75
C SER A 48 15.64 13.35 1.41
N SER A 49 14.76 13.24 2.40
CA SER A 49 13.37 12.83 2.20
C SER A 49 12.61 13.99 1.59
N SER A 50 12.38 13.93 0.27
CA SER A 50 11.53 14.92 -0.39
C SER A 50 10.07 14.54 -0.16
N LEU A 51 9.28 15.47 0.40
CA LEU A 51 7.83 15.36 0.53
C LEU A 51 7.17 16.35 -0.43
N GLN A 52 6.16 15.90 -1.16
CA GLN A 52 5.36 16.71 -2.06
C GLN A 52 3.90 16.67 -1.63
N PHE A 53 3.29 17.85 -1.49
CA PHE A 53 1.85 17.97 -1.25
C PHE A 53 1.12 18.18 -2.57
N MET A 54 0.24 17.24 -2.95
CA MET A 54 -0.64 17.38 -4.11
C MET A 54 -2.03 17.77 -3.61
N GLN A 55 -2.47 18.98 -3.96
CA GLN A 55 -3.72 19.52 -3.45
C GLN A 55 -4.95 18.90 -4.15
N GLY A 56 -5.90 18.43 -3.33
CA GLY A 56 -7.24 17.99 -3.71
C GLY A 56 -8.28 18.51 -2.70
N PRO A 57 -9.49 17.93 -2.62
CA PRO A 57 -10.37 18.13 -1.47
C PRO A 57 -9.64 17.74 -0.19
N LEU A 58 -9.76 18.58 0.84
CA LEU A 58 -9.09 18.37 2.12
C LEU A 58 -9.91 17.51 3.10
N ASN A 59 -11.03 16.92 2.69
CA ASN A 59 -11.79 16.02 3.54
C ASN A 59 -10.96 14.80 3.96
N CYS A 60 -10.17 14.29 3.01
CA CYS A 60 -9.25 13.18 3.17
C CYS A 60 -7.86 13.56 2.67
N VAL A 61 -6.82 13.20 3.44
CA VAL A 61 -5.42 13.25 3.00
C VAL A 61 -4.88 11.84 2.92
N VAL A 62 -4.40 11.45 1.75
CA VAL A 62 -3.74 10.15 1.51
C VAL A 62 -2.24 10.34 1.50
N TYR A 63 -1.49 9.68 2.39
CA TYR A 63 -0.03 9.71 2.35
C TYR A 63 0.54 8.45 1.70
N VAL A 64 1.54 8.63 0.84
CA VAL A 64 2.22 7.56 0.09
C VAL A 64 3.73 7.76 0.17
N MET A 65 4.38 7.00 1.04
CA MET A 65 5.77 7.25 1.41
C MET A 65 6.81 6.73 0.44
N SER A 66 6.42 5.84 -0.47
CA SER A 66 7.24 5.41 -1.59
C SER A 66 6.85 6.08 -2.91
N GLY A 67 5.81 6.91 -2.92
CA GLY A 67 5.19 7.40 -4.15
C GLY A 67 6.02 8.41 -4.94
N ALA A 68 7.13 8.93 -4.39
CA ALA A 68 8.09 9.76 -5.12
C ALA A 68 9.32 8.96 -5.59
N LEU A 69 9.45 7.68 -5.24
CA LEU A 69 10.53 6.83 -5.74
C LEU A 69 10.30 6.47 -7.21
N HIS A 70 11.37 6.49 -7.99
CA HIS A 70 11.30 6.04 -9.38
C HIS A 70 11.03 4.53 -9.44
N GLY A 71 10.14 4.12 -10.34
CA GLY A 71 9.74 2.70 -10.47
C GLY A 71 8.73 2.22 -9.41
N ASP A 72 8.32 3.07 -8.47
CA ASP A 72 7.22 2.72 -7.56
C ASP A 72 5.89 2.66 -8.34
N PRO A 73 5.13 1.54 -8.26
CA PRO A 73 3.88 1.40 -9.00
C PRO A 73 2.83 2.47 -8.64
N ILE A 74 2.77 2.92 -7.37
CA ILE A 74 1.84 3.96 -6.95
C ILE A 74 2.22 5.31 -7.58
N ASN A 75 3.51 5.59 -7.75
CA ASN A 75 3.97 6.79 -8.46
C ASN A 75 3.40 6.83 -9.89
N GLY A 76 3.46 5.70 -10.61
CA GLY A 76 2.91 5.59 -11.96
C GLY A 76 1.40 5.92 -12.02
N VAL A 77 0.64 5.43 -11.04
CA VAL A 77 -0.80 5.73 -10.91
C VAL A 77 -1.02 7.22 -10.62
N LEU A 78 -0.36 7.77 -9.60
CA LEU A 78 -0.53 9.17 -9.18
C LEU A 78 -0.12 10.17 -10.27
N SER A 79 1.00 9.90 -10.95
CA SER A 79 1.50 10.73 -12.05
C SER A 79 0.51 10.72 -13.22
N GLY A 80 -0.06 9.55 -13.55
CA GLY A 80 -1.08 9.43 -14.59
C GLY A 80 -2.40 10.14 -14.25
N LEU A 81 -2.67 10.40 -12.97
CA LEU A 81 -3.89 11.06 -12.53
C LEU A 81 -3.83 12.59 -12.62
N ARG A 82 -2.64 13.17 -12.67
CA ARG A 82 -2.46 14.62 -12.81
C ARG A 82 -3.08 15.10 -14.11
N GLY A 83 -3.92 16.15 -14.03
CA GLY A 83 -4.56 16.76 -15.21
C GLY A 83 -5.77 16.01 -15.78
N THR A 84 -6.22 14.92 -15.15
CA THR A 84 -7.38 14.13 -15.63
C THR A 84 -8.75 14.73 -15.29
N GLY A 85 -8.81 15.82 -14.52
CA GLY A 85 -10.05 16.43 -14.06
C GLY A 85 -10.82 15.62 -13.01
N LEU A 86 -10.30 14.47 -12.59
CA LEU A 86 -10.88 13.66 -11.51
C LEU A 86 -10.76 14.39 -10.17
N LYS A 87 -11.84 14.37 -9.39
CA LYS A 87 -11.80 14.80 -7.99
C LYS A 87 -11.14 13.68 -7.17
N LEU A 88 -9.90 13.90 -6.77
CA LEU A 88 -9.09 12.98 -5.98
C LEU A 88 -8.73 13.63 -4.65
N PRO A 89 -8.58 12.87 -3.55
CA PRO A 89 -8.19 13.42 -2.25
C PRO A 89 -6.84 14.15 -2.34
N SER A 90 -6.52 14.92 -1.30
CA SER A 90 -5.18 15.51 -1.21
C SER A 90 -4.15 14.43 -0.94
N PHE A 91 -2.94 14.55 -1.49
CA PHE A 91 -1.87 13.59 -1.25
C PHE A 91 -0.65 14.21 -0.58
N ILE A 92 -0.02 13.46 0.31
CA ILE A 92 1.37 13.68 0.72
C ILE A 92 2.19 12.54 0.13
N VAL A 93 3.09 12.87 -0.79
CA VAL A 93 3.89 11.89 -1.50
C VAL A 93 5.35 12.03 -1.07
N GLY A 94 5.94 10.95 -0.57
CA GLY A 94 7.31 10.92 -0.07
C GLY A 94 8.21 9.96 -0.84
N SER A 95 9.52 10.11 -0.64
CA SER A 95 10.56 9.19 -1.12
C SER A 95 11.18 8.35 0.01
N ASP A 96 10.57 8.34 1.18
CA ASP A 96 11.08 7.68 2.39
C ASP A 96 10.21 6.49 2.78
N ARG A 97 10.47 5.34 2.16
CA ARG A 97 9.76 4.07 2.41
C ARG A 97 9.83 3.63 3.89
N PHE A 98 10.85 4.09 4.63
CA PHE A 98 11.11 3.65 6.00
C PHE A 98 10.48 4.53 7.06
N GLU A 99 9.90 5.66 6.66
CA GLU A 99 9.21 6.55 7.59
C GLU A 99 10.13 6.98 8.72
N THR A 100 11.28 7.56 8.36
CA THR A 100 12.22 8.11 9.33
C THR A 100 11.52 9.10 10.26
N PRO A 101 12.00 9.27 11.52
CA PRO A 101 11.34 10.16 12.48
C PRO A 101 11.11 11.59 11.94
N THR A 102 12.09 12.15 11.22
CA THR A 102 12.00 13.47 10.60
C THR A 102 10.90 13.56 9.54
N THR A 103 10.75 12.50 8.73
CA THR A 103 9.69 12.38 7.75
C THR A 103 8.32 12.24 8.43
N CYS A 104 8.20 11.41 9.46
CA CYS A 104 6.98 11.26 10.24
C CYS A 104 6.52 12.61 10.82
N ASP A 105 7.44 13.33 11.47
CA ASP A 105 7.16 14.65 12.04
C ASP A 105 6.73 15.65 10.97
N SER A 106 7.37 15.62 9.81
CA SER A 106 7.02 16.49 8.67
C SER A 106 5.63 16.18 8.12
N VAL A 107 5.27 14.91 7.97
CA VAL A 107 3.93 14.47 7.54
C VAL A 107 2.87 14.94 8.54
N VAL A 108 3.08 14.68 9.83
CA VAL A 108 2.20 15.13 10.91
C VAL A 108 2.04 16.66 10.87
N HIS A 109 3.14 17.40 10.69
CA HIS A 109 3.12 18.86 10.63
C HIS A 109 2.34 19.38 9.42
N MET A 110 2.54 18.79 8.23
CA MET A 110 1.80 19.18 7.01
C MET A 110 0.29 18.97 7.19
N ILE A 111 -0.12 17.81 7.71
CA ILE A 111 -1.54 17.49 7.94
C ILE A 111 -2.16 18.45 8.96
N ARG A 112 -1.45 18.76 10.06
CA ARG A 112 -1.92 19.73 11.07
C ARG A 112 -2.01 21.16 10.54
N SER A 113 -1.17 21.51 9.58
CA SER A 113 -1.12 22.84 8.98
C SER A 113 -2.16 23.03 7.89
N ALA A 114 -2.75 21.95 7.37
CA ALA A 114 -3.84 22.00 6.40
C ALA A 114 -5.07 22.75 6.96
N ARG A 115 -5.69 23.59 6.12
CA ARG A 115 -6.88 24.39 6.45
C ARG A 115 -7.92 24.31 5.32
N PRO A 116 -9.13 23.80 5.58
CA PRO A 116 -9.58 23.14 6.82
C PRO A 116 -8.74 21.89 7.17
N ALA A 117 -8.75 21.49 8.45
CA ALA A 117 -8.12 20.25 8.87
C ALA A 117 -8.87 19.05 8.26
N PRO A 118 -8.17 17.99 7.82
CA PRO A 118 -8.83 16.84 7.23
C PRO A 118 -9.64 16.05 8.25
N HIS A 119 -10.73 15.44 7.80
CA HIS A 119 -11.50 14.50 8.62
C HIS A 119 -10.84 13.13 8.67
N SER A 120 -10.25 12.70 7.55
CA SER A 120 -9.62 11.40 7.39
C SER A 120 -8.17 11.53 6.90
N VAL A 121 -7.30 10.68 7.44
CA VAL A 121 -5.91 10.53 7.04
C VAL A 121 -5.66 9.06 6.75
N VAL A 122 -5.25 8.75 5.53
CA VAL A 122 -5.09 7.37 5.06
C VAL A 122 -3.67 7.13 4.58
N GLY A 123 -2.98 6.16 5.16
CA GLY A 123 -1.74 5.65 4.62
C GLY A 123 -2.03 4.69 3.48
N LEU A 124 -1.41 4.89 2.32
CA LEU A 124 -1.52 3.95 1.21
C LEU A 124 -0.13 3.41 0.87
N ARG A 125 -0.01 2.09 0.92
CA ARG A 125 1.23 1.33 0.65
C ARG A 125 0.93 0.16 -0.26
N TRP A 126 1.98 -0.44 -0.80
CA TRP A 126 1.87 -1.71 -1.51
C TRP A 126 2.91 -2.70 -0.98
N SER A 127 2.60 -3.99 -1.07
CA SER A 127 3.49 -5.06 -0.68
C SER A 127 3.33 -6.30 -1.58
N LEU A 128 4.31 -7.19 -1.52
CA LEU A 128 4.20 -8.54 -2.03
C LEU A 128 3.42 -9.37 -1.00
N LEU A 129 2.13 -9.59 -1.26
CA LEU A 129 1.28 -10.40 -0.39
C LEU A 129 1.48 -11.91 -0.68
N PRO A 130 1.34 -12.79 0.33
CA PRO A 130 1.45 -14.23 0.16
C PRO A 130 0.27 -14.80 -0.67
N ILE A 131 0.42 -16.01 -1.20
CA ILE A 131 -0.68 -16.74 -1.86
C ILE A 131 -1.67 -17.20 -0.78
N PRO A 132 -3.01 -17.04 -0.94
CA PRO A 132 -3.72 -16.65 -2.17
C PRO A 132 -3.95 -15.14 -2.37
N MET A 133 -3.61 -14.28 -1.41
CA MET A 133 -3.82 -12.82 -1.49
C MET A 133 -3.08 -12.18 -2.67
N ARG A 134 -1.98 -12.79 -3.13
CA ARG A 134 -1.19 -12.34 -4.29
C ARG A 134 -1.99 -12.27 -5.59
N GLU A 135 -2.96 -13.16 -5.77
CA GLU A 135 -3.66 -13.36 -7.05
C GLU A 135 -4.92 -12.50 -7.18
N GLY A 136 -5.38 -11.89 -6.09
CA GLY A 136 -6.58 -11.06 -6.04
C GLY A 136 -6.31 -9.56 -6.10
N ASP A 137 -7.39 -8.78 -6.20
CA ASP A 137 -7.37 -7.35 -5.91
C ASP A 137 -7.50 -7.14 -4.40
N THR A 138 -6.46 -7.59 -3.68
CA THR A 138 -6.47 -7.61 -2.22
C THR A 138 -6.07 -6.26 -1.62
N VAL A 139 -6.87 -5.82 -0.65
CA VAL A 139 -6.70 -4.63 0.16
C VAL A 139 -6.61 -5.06 1.62
N VAL A 140 -5.49 -4.76 2.26
CA VAL A 140 -5.24 -5.04 3.68
C VAL A 140 -5.45 -3.77 4.48
N ILE A 141 -6.32 -3.79 5.47
CA ILE A 141 -6.57 -2.68 6.38
C ILE A 141 -5.78 -2.94 7.67
N GLY A 142 -4.83 -2.05 7.97
CA GLY A 142 -4.06 -2.07 9.20
C GLY A 142 -4.90 -1.62 10.39
N THR A 143 -5.02 -2.49 11.38
CA THR A 143 -5.70 -2.25 12.66
C THR A 143 -4.72 -1.89 13.79
N ARG A 144 -3.42 -2.06 13.55
CA ARG A 144 -2.36 -1.58 14.44
C ARG A 144 -2.24 -0.06 14.32
N TYR A 145 -2.41 0.66 15.43
CA TYR A 145 -2.41 2.13 15.48
C TYR A 145 -3.47 2.78 14.57
N VAL A 146 -4.69 2.28 14.67
CA VAL A 146 -5.88 2.86 14.03
C VAL A 146 -6.58 3.85 14.97
N GLU A 147 -7.04 4.97 14.43
CA GLU A 147 -8.04 5.83 15.09
C GLU A 147 -9.25 5.88 14.19
N CYS A 148 -10.28 5.08 14.48
CA CYS A 148 -11.50 4.98 13.68
C CYS A 148 -12.61 4.36 14.55
N SER A 149 -13.88 4.72 14.34
CA SER A 149 -14.97 3.94 14.95
C SER A 149 -15.10 2.59 14.26
N SER A 150 -15.53 1.56 15.00
CA SER A 150 -15.80 0.24 14.40
C SER A 150 -16.79 0.33 13.25
N GLU A 151 -17.87 1.10 13.42
CA GLU A 151 -18.87 1.35 12.36
C GLU A 151 -18.26 1.94 11.08
N THR A 152 -17.31 2.88 11.20
CA THR A 152 -16.65 3.48 10.04
C THR A 152 -15.74 2.47 9.36
N LEU A 153 -15.04 1.63 10.13
CA LEU A 153 -14.19 0.57 9.62
C LEU A 153 -14.99 -0.52 8.89
N ASP A 154 -16.10 -0.95 9.50
CA ASP A 154 -17.04 -1.94 8.93
C ASP A 154 -17.61 -1.43 7.61
N ARG A 155 -18.08 -0.18 7.58
CA ARG A 155 -18.61 0.47 6.37
C ARG A 155 -17.55 0.61 5.27
N LEU A 156 -16.30 0.90 5.62
CA LEU A 156 -15.21 0.90 4.64
C LEU A 156 -15.00 -0.50 4.08
N GLY A 157 -14.96 -1.52 4.93
CA GLY A 157 -14.83 -2.92 4.53
C GLY A 157 -15.95 -3.36 3.59
N GLU A 158 -17.20 -3.00 3.90
CA GLU A 158 -18.36 -3.26 3.04
C GLU A 158 -18.23 -2.57 1.68
N ARG A 159 -17.95 -1.26 1.64
CA ARG A 159 -17.77 -0.51 0.38
C ARG A 159 -16.68 -1.09 -0.50
N LEU A 160 -15.58 -1.54 0.10
CA LEU A 160 -14.49 -2.19 -0.63
C LEU A 160 -14.92 -3.56 -1.18
N ARG A 161 -15.65 -4.36 -0.42
CA ARG A 161 -16.20 -5.65 -0.90
C ARG A 161 -17.24 -5.47 -2.00
N GLU A 162 -18.11 -4.45 -1.89
CA GLU A 162 -19.07 -4.06 -2.93
C GLU A 162 -18.38 -3.67 -4.23
N ALA A 163 -17.21 -3.03 -4.14
CA ALA A 163 -16.34 -2.74 -5.27
C ALA A 163 -15.44 -3.92 -5.67
N GLU A 164 -15.79 -5.15 -5.28
CA GLU A 164 -15.10 -6.39 -5.65
C GLU A 164 -13.63 -6.49 -5.17
N PHE A 165 -13.24 -5.73 -4.14
CA PHE A 165 -11.94 -5.91 -3.50
C PHE A 165 -11.98 -7.06 -2.49
N SER A 166 -10.90 -7.84 -2.41
CA SER A 166 -10.71 -8.80 -1.33
C SER A 166 -10.15 -8.05 -0.12
N VAL A 167 -10.96 -7.91 0.93
CA VAL A 167 -10.58 -7.13 2.12
C VAL A 167 -10.11 -8.06 3.23
N VAL A 168 -8.93 -7.76 3.77
CA VAL A 168 -8.34 -8.46 4.92
C VAL A 168 -7.96 -7.42 5.98
N GLU A 169 -8.12 -7.76 7.25
CA GLU A 169 -7.61 -6.95 8.35
C GLU A 169 -6.28 -7.52 8.84
N ASP A 170 -5.36 -6.63 9.19
CA ASP A 170 -4.04 -6.99 9.69
C ASP A 170 -3.73 -6.23 10.99
N ASN A 171 -3.03 -6.87 11.93
CA ASN A 171 -2.61 -6.27 13.20
C ASN A 171 -1.09 -6.07 13.26
N GLY A 172 -0.48 -5.53 12.20
CA GLY A 172 0.89 -5.05 12.26
C GLY A 172 1.88 -5.68 11.29
N GLU A 173 1.49 -6.67 10.50
CA GLU A 173 2.36 -7.29 9.50
C GLU A 173 2.43 -6.45 8.22
N TYR A 174 1.29 -5.91 7.79
CA TYR A 174 1.12 -5.14 6.56
C TYR A 174 0.54 -3.74 6.81
N GLY A 175 0.18 -3.37 8.03
CA GLY A 175 -0.25 -2.01 8.37
C GLY A 175 0.21 -1.54 9.75
N GLY A 176 -0.01 -0.26 10.05
CA GLY A 176 0.36 0.32 11.35
C GLY A 176 1.84 0.70 11.46
N GLY A 177 2.38 1.33 10.42
CA GLY A 177 3.76 1.81 10.37
C GLY A 177 4.05 2.99 11.30
N PRO A 178 5.32 3.45 11.34
CA PRO A 178 5.76 4.60 12.12
C PRO A 178 4.91 5.87 11.95
N ILE A 179 4.41 6.18 10.74
CA ILE A 179 3.54 7.34 10.51
C ILE A 179 2.18 7.16 11.16
N ALA A 180 1.55 5.99 11.03
CA ALA A 180 0.27 5.70 11.68
C ALA A 180 0.40 5.84 13.21
N TYR A 181 1.49 5.33 13.78
CA TYR A 181 1.82 5.54 15.19
C TYR A 181 2.02 7.02 15.54
N ALA A 182 2.78 7.77 14.73
CA ALA A 182 3.03 9.19 14.97
C ALA A 182 1.73 10.02 14.90
N LEU A 183 0.86 9.74 13.94
CA LEU A 183 -0.44 10.41 13.78
C LEU A 183 -1.33 10.15 15.01
N THR A 184 -1.55 8.88 15.36
CA THR A 184 -2.43 8.52 16.49
C THR A 184 -1.88 9.02 17.83
N ARG A 185 -0.58 8.90 18.08
CA ARG A 185 0.04 9.38 19.33
C ARG A 185 0.00 10.90 19.48
N THR A 186 0.14 11.63 18.38
CA THR A 186 0.21 13.10 18.42
C THR A 186 -1.16 13.76 18.33
N GLN A 187 -2.24 12.99 18.22
CA GLN A 187 -3.60 13.51 18.06
C GLN A 187 -4.14 14.15 19.35
N THR A 188 -3.69 15.35 19.66
CA THR A 188 -4.29 16.16 20.73
C THR A 188 -5.64 16.68 20.24
N LYS A 189 -6.74 16.27 20.87
CA LYS A 189 -8.13 16.75 20.65
C LYS A 189 -8.92 16.12 19.49
N LYS A 190 -8.62 14.89 19.06
CA LYS A 190 -9.37 14.21 17.97
C LYS A 190 -9.53 15.09 16.70
N GLN A 191 -8.45 15.77 16.32
CA GLN A 191 -8.46 16.68 15.15
C GLN A 191 -8.87 15.96 13.86
N TRP A 192 -8.52 14.67 13.78
CA TRP A 192 -8.91 13.75 12.71
C TRP A 192 -9.91 12.74 13.29
N ARG A 193 -10.88 12.30 12.50
CA ARG A 193 -11.85 11.27 12.91
C ARG A 193 -11.40 9.87 12.50
N VAL A 194 -10.63 9.80 11.41
CA VAL A 194 -10.14 8.56 10.82
C VAL A 194 -8.64 8.67 10.58
N VAL A 195 -7.88 7.75 11.13
CA VAL A 195 -6.47 7.48 10.81
C VAL A 195 -6.35 5.98 10.57
N ILE A 196 -6.12 5.58 9.33
CA ILE A 196 -5.98 4.18 8.93
C ILE A 196 -4.77 4.00 8.01
N GLU A 197 -4.23 2.80 7.94
CA GLU A 197 -3.23 2.40 6.94
C GLU A 197 -3.80 1.28 6.07
N VAL A 198 -3.60 1.39 4.78
CA VAL A 198 -4.09 0.47 3.76
C VAL A 198 -2.92 -0.01 2.92
N THR A 199 -2.77 -1.32 2.82
CA THR A 199 -1.74 -1.96 2.00
C THR A 199 -2.37 -2.79 0.89
N VAL A 200 -1.96 -2.53 -0.35
CA VAL A 200 -2.45 -3.24 -1.52
C VAL A 200 -1.46 -4.27 -2.05
N GLY A 201 -1.97 -5.33 -2.66
CA GLY A 201 -1.14 -6.33 -3.34
C GLY A 201 -0.52 -5.83 -4.65
N LYS A 202 0.57 -6.48 -5.08
CA LYS A 202 1.25 -6.19 -6.36
C LYS A 202 0.31 -6.22 -7.57
N LYS A 203 -0.65 -7.15 -7.62
CA LYS A 203 -1.59 -7.22 -8.75
C LYS A 203 -2.45 -5.96 -8.82
N LEU A 204 -3.04 -5.57 -7.70
CA LEU A 204 -3.88 -4.39 -7.57
C LEU A 204 -3.10 -3.11 -7.88
N VAL A 205 -1.90 -2.92 -7.32
CA VAL A 205 -1.14 -1.68 -7.53
C VAL A 205 -0.73 -1.45 -9.00
N ASN A 206 -0.59 -2.52 -9.78
CA ASN A 206 -0.31 -2.45 -11.22
C ASN A 206 -1.58 -2.29 -12.07
N ASN A 207 -2.78 -2.42 -11.48
CA ASN A 207 -4.04 -2.16 -12.14
C ASN A 207 -4.51 -0.73 -11.88
N ARG A 208 -4.18 0.17 -12.81
CA ARG A 208 -4.50 1.60 -12.69
C ARG A 208 -5.98 1.88 -12.44
N GLN A 209 -6.90 1.20 -13.14
CA GLN A 209 -8.33 1.46 -13.01
C GLN A 209 -8.82 1.11 -11.60
N ARG A 210 -8.39 -0.05 -11.08
CA ARG A 210 -8.75 -0.51 -9.74
C ARG A 210 -8.11 0.35 -8.65
N MET A 211 -6.88 0.82 -8.85
CA MET A 211 -6.26 1.78 -7.92
C MET A 211 -7.01 3.12 -7.86
N ILE A 212 -7.52 3.63 -8.99
CA ILE A 212 -8.32 4.86 -9.01
C ILE A 212 -9.61 4.67 -8.21
N GLU A 213 -10.27 3.52 -8.39
CA GLU A 213 -11.49 3.17 -7.66
C GLU A 213 -11.23 3.08 -6.15
N LEU A 214 -10.16 2.38 -5.74
CA LEU A 214 -9.73 2.34 -4.35
C LEU A 214 -9.47 3.74 -3.78
N ILE A 215 -8.69 4.57 -4.48
CA ILE A 215 -8.36 5.93 -4.04
C ILE A 215 -9.62 6.78 -3.86
N LYS A 216 -10.63 6.62 -4.71
CA LYS A 216 -11.92 7.32 -4.57
C LYS A 216 -12.66 6.86 -3.32
N ILE A 217 -12.76 5.55 -3.10
CA ILE A 217 -13.41 4.99 -1.90
C ILE A 217 -12.73 5.53 -0.63
N LEU A 218 -11.40 5.55 -0.60
CA LEU A 218 -10.62 6.09 0.53
C LEU A 218 -10.78 7.61 0.68
N GLY A 219 -10.92 8.34 -0.43
CA GLY A 219 -11.12 9.79 -0.43
C GLY A 219 -12.48 10.25 0.12
N ASP A 220 -13.46 9.35 0.17
CA ASP A 220 -14.82 9.58 0.65
C ASP A 220 -15.03 9.20 2.14
N LEU A 221 -13.96 8.89 2.87
CA LEU A 221 -13.98 8.60 4.30
C LEU A 221 -14.20 9.85 5.17
#